data_AF-A0A834JAN4-F1
#
_entry.id   AF-A0A834JAN4-F1
#
_cell.length_a   1.000
_cell.length_b   1.000
_cell.length_c   1.000
_cell.angle_alpha   90.00
_cell.angle_beta   90.00
_cell.angle_gamma   90.00
#
_symmetry.space_group_name_H-M   'P 1'
#
loop_
_entity.id
_entity.type
_entity.pdbx_description
1 polymer ?
#
loop_
_entity_poly.entity_id
_entity_poly.type
_entity_poly.pdbx_seq_one_letter_code
_entity_poly.pdbx_strand_id
1 'polypeptide(L)' 'MLKRKAKLTRNKLNYLLQRFQWSSSGAHRELCNLKGRSDDECQNYLRVFGRQGPNKFLVCGTNAYKPLCRQFTIKVSPR' A
#
# COMPACT_ATOMS: atom_id res chain seq x y z
N MET A 1 0.91 -34.50 28.45
CA MET A 1 0.94 -33.06 28.08
C MET A 1 0.38 -32.90 26.67
N LEU A 2 -0.91 -32.59 26.54
CA LEU A 2 -1.56 -32.39 25.24
C LEU A 2 -1.10 -31.04 24.66
N LYS A 3 -0.19 -31.05 23.69
CA LYS A 3 0.08 -29.86 22.88
C LYS A 3 -1.15 -29.63 21.99
N ARG A 4 -2.09 -28.81 22.45
CA ARG A 4 -3.19 -28.30 21.63
C ARG A 4 -2.58 -27.50 20.48
N LYS A 5 -2.43 -28.13 19.31
CA LYS A 5 -2.20 -27.38 18.07
C LYS A 5 -3.48 -26.59 17.81
N ALA A 6 -3.43 -25.28 18.05
CA ALA A 6 -4.47 -24.38 17.58
C ALA A 6 -4.54 -24.50 16.05
N LYS A 7 -5.54 -25.22 15.55
CA LYS A 7 -5.96 -25.11 14.15
C LYS A 7 -6.45 -23.66 14.00
N LEU A 8 -5.63 -22.81 13.40
CA LEU A 8 -6.09 -21.52 12.91
C LEU A 8 -7.05 -21.82 11.74
N THR A 9 -8.31 -22.09 12.07
CA THR A 9 -9.37 -22.17 11.07
C THR A 9 -9.42 -20.80 10.41
N ARG A 10 -9.02 -20.75 9.13
CA ARG A 10 -9.20 -19.59 8.26
C ARG A 10 -10.70 -19.34 8.15
N ASN A 11 -11.27 -18.64 9.13
CA ASN A 11 -12.63 -18.18 9.09
C ASN A 11 -12.83 -17.50 7.74
N LYS A 12 -13.83 -17.96 7.01
CA LYS A 12 -14.21 -17.54 5.67
C LYS A 12 -14.74 -16.11 5.75
N LEU A 13 -13.84 -15.17 6.01
CA LEU A 13 -14.11 -13.76 6.02
C LEU A 13 -14.09 -13.31 4.56
N ASN A 14 -15.21 -13.54 3.86
CA ASN A 14 -15.45 -13.02 2.50
C ASN A 14 -15.64 -11.49 2.55
N TYR A 15 -14.70 -10.76 3.14
CA TYR A 15 -14.50 -9.36 2.76
C TYR A 15 -13.66 -9.42 1.50
N LEU A 16 -14.18 -8.89 0.39
CA LEU A 16 -13.39 -8.63 -0.80
C LEU A 16 -12.27 -7.68 -0.37
N LEU A 17 -11.08 -8.21 -0.09
CA LEU A 17 -9.90 -7.41 0.20
C LEU A 17 -9.52 -6.70 -1.10
N GLN A 18 -9.94 -5.44 -1.23
CA GLN A 18 -9.50 -4.61 -2.33
C GLN A 18 -8.05 -4.19 -2.07
N ARG A 19 -7.12 -4.81 -2.79
CA ARG A 19 -5.71 -4.45 -2.77
C ARG A 19 -5.41 -3.53 -3.94
N PHE A 20 -4.71 -2.43 -3.66
CA PHE A 20 -4.12 -1.58 -4.68
C PHE A 20 -2.60 -1.64 -4.59
N GLN A 21 -1.92 -1.60 -5.73
CA GLN A 21 -0.47 -1.55 -5.82
C GLN A 21 -0.06 -0.21 -6.45
N TRP A 22 0.85 0.50 -5.77
CA TRP A 22 1.32 1.80 -6.21
C TRP A 22 2.84 1.83 -6.24
N SER A 23 3.44 1.35 -7.32
CA SER A 23 4.89 1.38 -7.51
C SER A 23 5.37 2.73 -8.05
N SER A 24 6.64 3.06 -7.78
CA SER A 24 7.35 4.11 -8.51
C SER A 24 7.55 3.72 -9.98
N SER A 25 7.62 4.71 -10.87
CA SER A 25 7.98 4.49 -12.27
C SER A 25 9.43 4.03 -12.39
N GLY A 26 9.77 3.33 -13.48
CA GLY A 26 11.15 2.91 -13.76
C GLY A 26 12.11 4.09 -13.74
N ALA A 27 11.76 5.20 -14.41
CA ALA A 27 12.58 6.42 -14.43
C ALA A 27 12.83 7.04 -13.05
N HIS A 28 11.84 7.03 -12.14
CA HIS A 28 12.04 7.54 -10.78
C HIS A 28 12.95 6.62 -9.96
N ARG A 29 12.80 5.30 -10.12
CA ARG A 29 13.67 4.31 -9.46
C ARG A 29 15.11 4.43 -9.95
N GLU A 30 15.30 4.52 -11.26
CA GLU A 30 16.61 4.69 -11.89
C GLU A 30 17.29 5.97 -11.39
N LEU A 31 16.59 7.11 -11.41
CA LEU A 31 17.13 8.38 -10.90
C LEU A 31 17.47 8.31 -9.40
N CYS A 32 16.69 7.58 -8.61
CA CYS A 32 16.95 7.36 -7.19
C CYS A 32 18.20 6.51 -6.97
N ASN A 33 18.36 5.42 -7.73
CA ASN A 33 19.54 4.56 -7.70
C ASN A 33 20.80 5.32 -8.17
N LEU A 34 20.70 6.15 -9.21
CA LEU A 34 21.79 7.03 -9.68
C LEU A 34 22.25 8.04 -8.61
N LYS A 35 21.39 8.35 -7.63
CA LYS A 35 21.74 9.17 -6.46
C LYS A 35 22.33 8.37 -5.30
N GLY A 36 22.67 7.10 -5.52
CA GLY A 36 23.36 6.24 -4.55
C GLY A 36 22.46 5.58 -3.51
N ARG A 37 21.15 5.47 -3.77
CA ARG A 37 20.20 4.74 -2.90
C ARG A 37 20.08 3.29 -3.33
N SER A 38 19.71 2.42 -2.40
CA SER A 38 19.47 1.01 -2.67
C SER A 38 18.13 0.77 -3.37
N ASP A 39 18.01 -0.38 -4.06
CA ASP A 39 16.77 -0.77 -4.74
C ASP A 39 15.55 -0.85 -3.81
N ASP A 40 15.76 -1.20 -2.53
CA ASP A 40 14.72 -1.19 -1.50
C ASP A 40 14.31 0.25 -1.18
N GLU A 41 15.26 1.13 -0.85
CA GLU A 41 15.00 2.56 -0.59
C GLU A 41 14.28 3.26 -1.75
N CYS A 42 14.53 2.83 -2.98
CA CYS A 42 13.93 3.39 -4.19
C CYS A 42 12.54 2.85 -4.53
N GLN A 43 11.84 2.21 -3.59
CA GLN A 43 10.42 1.88 -3.75
C GLN A 43 9.50 3.05 -3.34
N ASN A 44 8.20 2.86 -3.56
CA ASN A 44 7.17 3.77 -3.06
C ASN A 44 6.58 3.26 -1.74
N TYR A 45 7.07 3.79 -0.63
CA TYR A 45 6.52 3.49 0.69
C TYR A 45 5.42 4.48 1.04
N LEU A 46 4.21 3.97 1.29
CA LEU A 46 3.09 4.80 1.73
C LEU A 46 3.33 5.27 3.16
N ARG A 47 3.25 6.58 3.39
CA ARG A 47 3.54 7.19 4.70
C ARG A 47 2.41 8.06 5.22
N VAL A 48 1.56 8.58 4.33
CA VAL A 48 0.43 9.42 4.69
C VAL A 48 -0.85 8.80 4.16
N PHE A 49 -1.85 8.69 5.03
CA PHE A 49 -3.20 8.26 4.69
C PHE A 49 -4.19 9.17 5.41
N GLY A 50 -5.00 9.90 4.64
CA GLY A 50 -5.97 10.86 5.19
C GLY A 50 -7.32 10.74 4.50
N ARG A 51 -8.40 10.69 5.29
CA ARG A 51 -9.76 10.72 4.76
C ARG A 51 -10.14 12.15 4.38
N GLN A 52 -10.60 12.35 3.15
CA GLN A 52 -11.06 13.66 2.64
C GLN A 52 -12.58 13.71 2.41
N GLY A 53 -13.28 12.59 2.55
CA GLY A 53 -14.73 12.50 2.43
C GLY A 53 -15.24 11.07 2.69
N PRO A 54 -16.53 10.79 2.44
CA PRO A 54 -17.13 9.49 2.72
C PRO A 54 -16.33 8.31 2.16
N ASN A 55 -15.93 8.43 0.90
CA ASN A 55 -15.21 7.40 0.13
C ASN A 55 -13.92 7.92 -0.54
N LYS A 56 -13.46 9.11 -0.18
CA LYS A 56 -12.29 9.77 -0.78
C LYS A 56 -11.13 9.82 0.21
N PHE A 57 -9.97 9.37 -0.22
CA PHE A 57 -8.76 9.31 0.60
C PHE A 57 -7.59 9.95 -0.13
N LEU A 58 -6.82 10.78 0.56
CA LEU A 58 -5.50 11.21 0.13
C LEU A 58 -4.48 10.21 0.65
N VAL A 59 -3.65 9.67 -0.25
CA VAL A 59 -2.55 8.79 0.12
C VAL A 59 -1.27 9.36 -0.48
N CYS A 60 -0.22 9.48 0.33
CA CYS A 60 1.09 9.90 -0.14
C CYS A 60 2.15 8.84 0.17
N GLY A 61 3.10 8.71 -0.74
CA GLY A 61 4.24 7.83 -0.57
C GLY A 61 5.55 8.50 -0.97
N THR A 62 6.65 7.85 -0.60
CA THR A 62 8.02 8.34 -0.86
C THR A 62 8.35 8.42 -2.35
N ASN A 63 7.71 7.55 -3.16
CA ASN A 63 7.89 7.41 -4.60
C ASN A 63 9.36 7.57 -5.05
N ALA A 64 10.25 6.69 -4.56
CA ALA A 64 11.67 6.69 -4.89
C ALA A 64 12.34 8.06 -4.63
N TYR A 65 12.24 8.57 -3.41
CA TYR A 65 12.74 9.91 -3.02
C TYR A 65 12.18 11.08 -3.85
N LYS A 66 11.04 10.89 -4.52
CA LYS A 66 10.27 11.93 -5.20
C LYS A 66 8.81 11.89 -4.71
N PRO A 67 8.52 12.43 -3.52
CA PRO A 67 7.23 12.26 -2.85
C PRO A 67 6.05 12.63 -3.75
N LEU A 68 5.00 11.80 -3.70
CA LEU A 68 3.80 11.99 -4.51
C LEU A 68 2.57 11.66 -3.67
N CYS A 69 1.51 12.46 -3.85
CA CYS A 69 0.20 12.23 -3.29
C CYS A 69 -0.82 11.94 -4.39
N ARG A 70 -1.78 11.06 -4.11
CA ARG A 70 -2.89 10.73 -5.02
C ARG A 70 -4.19 10.62 -4.24
N GLN A 71 -5.27 11.12 -4.82
CA GLN A 71 -6.61 10.92 -4.29
C GLN A 71 -7.18 9.59 -4.82
N PHE A 72 -7.68 8.77 -3.92
CA PHE A 72 -8.31 7.50 -4.20
C PHE A 72 -9.78 7.54 -3.80
N THR A 73 -10.64 6.98 -4.65
CA THR A 73 -12.05 6.77 -4.36
C THR A 73 -12.29 5.27 -4.18
N ILE A 74 -12.68 4.85 -2.98
CA ILE A 74 -13.01 3.46 -2.70
C ILE A 74 -14.50 3.26 -3.02
N LYS A 75 -14.80 2.39 -3.99
CA LYS A 75 -16.19 1.98 -4.24
C LYS A 75 -16.60 0.98 -3.18
N VAL A 76 -17.33 1.44 -2.17
CA VAL A 76 -18.02 0.53 -1.25
C VAL A 76 -19.20 -0.05 -2.03
N SER A 77 -19.14 -1.32 -2.41
CA SER A 77 -20.33 -2.02 -2.90
C SER A 77 -21.32 -2.10 -1.73
N PRO A 78 -22.53 -1.51 -1.83
CA PRO A 78 -23.56 -1.81 -0.86
C PRO A 78 -23.83 -3.32 -0.94
N ARG A 79 -23.85 -3.98 0.22
CA ARG A 79 -24.36 -5.34 0.32
C ARG A 79 -25.86 -5.33 0.03
#